data_AF-A0AB33EVA2-F1
#
_entry.id   AF-A0AB33EVA2-F1
#
_cell.length_a   1.000
_cell.length_b   1.000
_cell.length_c   1.000
_cell.angle_alpha   90.00
_cell.angle_beta   90.00
_cell.angle_gamma   90.00
#
_symmetry.space_group_name_H-M   'P 1'
#
loop_
_entity.id
_entity.type
_entity.pdbx_description
1 polymer ?
#
loop_
_entity_poly.entity_id
_entity_poly.type
_entity_poly.pdbx_seq_one_letter_code
_entity_poly.pdbx_strand_id
1 'polypeptide(L)'
;MSSDPRDVLTRPAPPPDATVAYGDHPDQCADLRRPAGDGPARPLVVVVHGGFWRAGYDRAHTGPMAAALAALGHPVAQIEYRRTGQPDGGWPHTLTDVRTGVAALPALAAAALPGRVAPVPPLLVGHSAGGHLALYVAGRAPETVGGVLALAPVADLAEAYRLDLDAGAVAALLGGGPADVPDRYAEADPSALVPIRTRTVVMHGLLDRQVPAAISRAWVAADRAAGGEAALVELPECEHFGLIAPDSAAWPQVVGALRSLHNDHPGIDAALPTR
;
A
#
# COMPACT_ATOMS: atom_id res chain seq x y z
N MET A 1 -21.46 -13.63 12.96
CA MET A 1 -21.57 -12.18 13.24
C MET A 1 -20.37 -11.55 12.55
N SER A 2 -20.59 -10.73 11.51
CA SER A 2 -19.47 -9.98 10.90
C SER A 2 -18.99 -9.00 11.97
N SER A 3 -17.72 -9.11 12.38
CA SER A 3 -17.02 -8.08 13.17
C SER A 3 -17.13 -6.73 12.45
N ASP A 4 -17.15 -5.62 13.20
CA ASP A 4 -17.03 -4.30 12.60
C ASP A 4 -15.64 -4.23 11.95
N PRO A 5 -15.53 -4.03 10.62
CA PRO A 5 -14.22 -3.96 9.97
C PRO A 5 -13.30 -2.89 10.54
N ARG A 6 -13.84 -1.84 11.17
CA ARG A 6 -13.05 -0.81 11.86
C ARG A 6 -12.30 -1.34 13.07
N ASP A 7 -12.75 -2.45 13.66
CA ASP A 7 -12.07 -3.09 14.78
C ASP A 7 -10.63 -3.46 14.42
N VAL A 8 -10.33 -3.66 13.13
CA VAL A 8 -8.97 -3.96 12.65
C VAL A 8 -7.96 -2.88 13.04
N LEU A 9 -8.39 -1.61 13.12
CA LEU A 9 -7.51 -0.48 13.44
C LEU A 9 -7.01 -0.51 14.88
N THR A 10 -7.77 -1.14 15.78
CA THR A 10 -7.44 -1.24 17.21
C THR A 10 -7.10 -2.66 17.64
N ARG A 11 -7.22 -3.63 16.72
CA ARG A 11 -7.01 -5.04 17.04
C ARG A 11 -5.52 -5.28 17.29
N PRO A 12 -5.14 -5.87 18.43
CA PRO A 12 -3.75 -6.20 18.69
C PRO A 12 -3.28 -7.25 17.68
N ALA A 13 -2.09 -7.04 17.11
CA ALA A 13 -1.38 -8.03 16.34
C ALA A 13 -0.27 -8.64 17.20
N PRO A 14 0.17 -9.89 16.92
CA PRO A 14 1.38 -10.43 17.52
C PRO A 14 2.57 -9.49 17.31
N PRO A 15 3.52 -9.41 18.26
CA PRO A 15 4.74 -8.63 18.07
C PRO A 15 5.50 -9.10 16.81
N PRO A 16 6.30 -8.22 16.18
CA PRO A 16 7.15 -8.63 15.07
C PRO A 16 8.30 -9.52 15.55
N ASP A 17 8.89 -10.29 14.64
CA ASP A 17 10.07 -11.12 14.92
C ASP A 17 11.34 -10.26 15.05
N ALA A 18 11.40 -9.14 14.33
CA ALA A 18 12.45 -8.14 14.42
C ALA A 18 11.94 -6.77 13.99
N THR A 19 12.60 -5.70 14.43
CA THR A 19 12.42 -4.36 13.87
C THR A 19 13.75 -3.88 13.35
N VAL A 20 13.79 -3.39 12.12
CA VAL A 20 15.00 -2.89 11.45
C VAL A 20 14.85 -1.41 11.14
N ALA A 21 15.95 -0.66 11.25
CA ALA A 21 16.02 0.72 10.77
C ALA A 21 16.54 0.74 9.33
N TYR A 22 15.91 1.54 8.47
CA TYR A 22 16.37 1.78 7.09
C TYR A 22 16.90 3.21 6.91
N GLY A 23 16.89 4.02 7.97
CA GLY A 23 17.47 5.35 8.03
C GLY A 23 17.65 5.82 9.48
N ASP A 24 18.09 7.06 9.65
CA ASP A 24 18.47 7.62 10.96
C ASP A 24 17.29 8.14 11.78
N HIS A 25 16.17 8.49 11.13
CA HIS A 25 14.99 8.98 11.83
C HIS A 25 14.27 7.82 12.55
N PRO A 26 13.70 8.02 13.76
CA PRO A 26 13.02 6.95 14.50
C PRO A 26 11.89 6.24 13.72
N ASP A 27 11.19 7.01 12.88
CA ASP A 27 10.12 6.49 12.01
C ASP A 27 10.63 5.91 10.68
N GLN A 28 11.94 5.93 10.41
CA GLN A 28 12.55 5.20 9.29
C GLN A 28 12.86 3.76 9.70
N CYS A 29 11.83 3.01 10.10
CA CYS A 29 11.93 1.63 10.53
C CYS A 29 10.87 0.72 9.90
N ALA A 30 11.06 -0.59 9.99
CA ALA A 30 10.06 -1.56 9.60
C ALA A 30 10.05 -2.76 10.55
N ASP A 31 8.84 -3.25 10.80
CA ASP A 31 8.60 -4.46 11.56
C ASP A 31 8.62 -5.67 10.61
N LEU A 32 9.51 -6.61 10.88
CA LEU A 32 9.69 -7.83 10.09
C LEU A 32 8.92 -8.98 10.71
N ARG A 33 8.24 -9.75 9.85
CA ARG A 33 7.55 -10.98 10.24
C ARG A 33 8.04 -12.14 9.40
N ARG A 34 8.43 -13.21 10.09
CA ARG A 34 8.90 -14.46 9.50
C ARG A 34 7.72 -15.18 8.84
N PRO A 35 7.86 -15.67 7.60
CA PRO A 35 6.85 -16.50 6.98
C PRO A 35 6.65 -17.79 7.78
N ALA A 36 5.39 -18.23 7.93
CA ALA A 36 5.07 -19.54 8.45
C ALA A 36 5.55 -20.65 7.50
N GLY A 37 5.94 -21.79 8.09
CA GLY A 37 6.46 -22.95 7.37
C GLY A 37 7.95 -22.83 7.00
N ASP A 38 8.44 -23.88 6.33
CA ASP A 38 9.84 -24.05 5.95
C ASP A 38 10.07 -24.03 4.43
N GLY A 39 9.13 -23.43 3.70
CA GLY A 39 9.22 -23.28 2.24
C GLY A 39 10.44 -22.46 1.79
N PRO A 40 10.71 -22.45 0.47
CA PRO A 40 11.81 -21.68 -0.11
C PRO A 40 11.63 -20.19 0.14
N ALA A 41 12.72 -19.43 -0.04
CA ALA A 41 12.70 -17.99 0.00
C ALA A 41 11.67 -17.41 -1.00
N ARG A 42 10.94 -16.36 -0.60
CA ARG A 42 9.90 -15.72 -1.42
C ARG A 42 10.16 -14.21 -1.53
N PRO A 43 9.60 -13.52 -2.54
CA PRO A 43 9.66 -12.07 -2.60
C PRO A 43 9.14 -11.46 -1.28
N LEU A 44 9.84 -10.44 -0.79
CA LEU A 44 9.40 -9.67 0.38
C LEU A 44 8.08 -8.97 0.07
N VAL A 45 7.11 -9.04 0.98
CA VAL A 45 5.90 -8.21 0.93
C VAL A 45 6.10 -7.01 1.84
N VAL A 46 6.20 -5.82 1.27
CA VAL A 46 6.26 -4.57 2.03
C VAL A 46 4.84 -4.04 2.21
N VAL A 47 4.38 -3.96 3.45
CA VAL A 47 3.06 -3.44 3.81
C VAL A 47 3.19 -1.97 4.18
N VAL A 48 2.54 -1.10 3.41
CA VAL A 48 2.53 0.36 3.61
C VAL A 48 1.18 0.78 4.18
N HIS A 49 1.19 1.27 5.42
CA HIS A 49 -0.04 1.64 6.13
C HIS A 49 -0.66 2.94 5.59
N GLY A 50 -1.96 3.10 5.82
CA GLY A 50 -2.74 4.30 5.48
C GLY A 50 -2.79 5.34 6.61
N GLY A 51 -3.91 6.06 6.70
CA GLY A 51 -4.14 7.08 7.74
C GLY A 51 -3.89 8.51 7.28
N PHE A 52 -4.13 8.80 5.98
CA PHE A 52 -3.96 10.13 5.39
C PHE A 52 -2.61 10.79 5.70
N TRP A 53 -1.56 9.96 5.80
CA TRP A 53 -0.20 10.37 6.14
C TRP A 53 -0.08 11.11 7.48
N ARG A 54 -1.07 11.03 8.36
CA ARG A 54 -1.12 11.77 9.63
C ARG A 54 -0.48 10.97 10.75
N ALA A 55 0.21 11.67 11.65
CA ALA A 55 0.90 11.08 12.80
C ALA A 55 -0.01 10.27 13.76
N GLY A 56 -1.33 10.50 13.72
CA GLY A 56 -2.31 9.74 14.50
C GLY A 56 -2.45 8.28 14.08
N TYR A 57 -1.90 7.91 12.93
CA TYR A 57 -1.84 6.54 12.43
C TYR A 57 -0.39 6.14 12.25
N ASP A 58 -0.08 4.87 12.53
CA ASP A 58 1.25 4.28 12.38
C ASP A 58 1.13 2.88 11.77
N ARG A 59 2.26 2.22 11.55
CA ARG A 59 2.30 0.87 10.97
C ARG A 59 1.45 -0.16 11.73
N ALA A 60 1.22 0.01 13.04
CA ALA A 60 0.48 -0.95 13.86
C ALA A 60 -0.96 -1.18 13.37
N HIS A 61 -1.54 -0.18 12.69
CA HIS A 61 -2.87 -0.24 12.07
C HIS A 61 -3.01 -1.34 11.02
N THR A 62 -1.91 -1.74 10.38
CA THR A 62 -1.87 -2.87 9.43
C THR A 62 -1.31 -4.15 10.06
N GLY A 63 -1.09 -4.16 11.38
CA GLY A 63 -0.54 -5.29 12.13
C GLY A 63 -1.27 -6.62 11.88
N PRO A 64 -2.61 -6.67 11.98
CA PRO A 64 -3.37 -7.88 11.71
C PRO A 64 -3.18 -8.39 10.28
N MET A 65 -3.16 -7.50 9.28
CA MET A 65 -2.89 -7.84 7.89
C MET A 65 -1.48 -8.42 7.72
N ALA A 66 -0.47 -7.75 8.27
CA ALA A 66 0.92 -8.20 8.19
C ALA A 66 1.11 -9.58 8.84
N ALA A 67 0.47 -9.83 9.99
CA ALA A 67 0.49 -11.12 10.65
C ALA A 67 -0.21 -12.21 9.82
N ALA A 68 -1.36 -11.90 9.21
CA ALA A 68 -2.08 -12.85 8.37
C ALA A 68 -1.31 -13.20 7.08
N LEU A 69 -0.65 -12.23 6.44
CA LEU A 69 0.23 -12.49 5.29
C LEU A 69 1.43 -13.36 5.67
N ALA A 70 2.04 -13.13 6.84
CA ALA A 70 3.10 -13.98 7.35
C ALA A 70 2.63 -15.42 7.63
N ALA A 71 1.43 -15.58 8.19
CA ALA A 71 0.80 -16.88 8.39
C ALA A 71 0.51 -17.63 7.07
N LEU A 72 0.30 -16.89 5.97
CA LEU A 72 0.20 -17.42 4.61
C LEU A 72 1.56 -17.71 3.95
N GLY A 73 2.66 -17.62 4.72
CA GLY A 73 4.00 -17.97 4.28
C GLY A 73 4.70 -16.88 3.47
N HIS A 74 4.29 -15.61 3.57
CA HIS A 74 5.05 -14.49 2.99
C HIS A 74 6.02 -13.89 4.03
N PRO A 75 7.29 -13.62 3.68
CA PRO A 75 8.09 -12.70 4.49
C PRO A 75 7.49 -11.30 4.36
N VAL A 76 7.24 -10.64 5.48
CA VAL A 76 6.58 -9.33 5.50
C VAL A 76 7.47 -8.29 6.18
N ALA A 77 7.57 -7.11 5.57
CA ALA A 77 8.11 -5.90 6.20
C ALA A 77 7.00 -4.85 6.27
N GLN A 78 6.56 -4.51 7.47
CA GLN A 78 5.57 -3.47 7.69
C GLN A 78 6.30 -2.15 7.96
N ILE A 79 6.35 -1.29 6.94
CA ILE A 79 7.16 -0.07 6.94
C ILE A 79 6.46 1.06 7.73
N GLU A 80 7.22 1.77 8.55
CA GLU A 80 6.89 3.09 9.10
C GLU A 80 7.57 4.17 8.26
N TYR A 81 7.06 5.40 8.28
CA TYR A 81 7.66 6.55 7.59
C TYR A 81 7.26 7.84 8.28
N ARG A 82 8.00 8.96 8.14
CA ARG A 82 7.59 10.25 8.72
C ARG A 82 6.22 10.69 8.22
N ARG A 83 5.41 11.27 9.11
CA ARG A 83 3.99 11.60 8.88
C ARG A 83 3.71 13.08 9.17
N THR A 84 2.75 13.65 8.46
CA THR A 84 2.26 15.01 8.70
C THR A 84 1.80 15.17 10.15
N GLY A 85 2.11 16.33 10.74
CA GLY A 85 1.95 16.59 12.17
C GLY A 85 3.20 16.27 13.01
N GLN A 86 4.20 15.62 12.44
CA GLN A 86 5.55 15.49 13.02
C GLN A 86 6.49 16.55 12.43
N PRO A 87 7.60 16.89 13.13
CA PRO A 87 8.70 17.62 12.52
C PRO A 87 9.16 16.94 11.23
N ASP A 88 9.33 17.74 10.18
CA ASP A 88 9.75 17.30 8.84
C ASP A 88 8.83 16.25 8.18
N GLY A 89 7.64 15.97 8.73
CA GLY A 89 6.65 15.12 8.09
C GLY A 89 5.93 15.81 6.94
N GLY A 90 5.52 15.05 5.93
CA GLY A 90 4.98 15.56 4.68
C GLY A 90 6.05 15.70 3.61
N TRP A 91 5.86 16.65 2.70
CA TRP A 91 6.73 16.84 1.56
C TRP A 91 8.12 17.38 1.96
N PRO A 92 9.22 16.83 1.40
CA PRO A 92 9.28 15.63 0.56
C PRO A 92 9.45 14.34 1.39
N HIS A 93 9.72 14.47 2.68
CA HIS A 93 10.26 13.43 3.54
C HIS A 93 9.40 12.18 3.68
N THR A 94 8.08 12.30 3.83
CA THR A 94 7.15 11.16 3.85
C THR A 94 7.34 10.28 2.61
N LEU A 95 7.47 10.90 1.43
CA LEU A 95 7.61 10.20 0.16
C LEU A 95 9.02 9.60 0.02
N THR A 96 10.05 10.37 0.38
CA THR A 96 11.43 9.89 0.30
C THR A 96 11.71 8.77 1.31
N ASP A 97 11.06 8.78 2.47
CA ASP A 97 11.19 7.74 3.48
C ASP A 97 10.69 6.40 2.94
N VAL A 98 9.49 6.37 2.36
CA VAL A 98 8.92 5.13 1.80
C VAL A 98 9.76 4.64 0.63
N ARG A 99 10.19 5.53 -0.28
CA ARG A 99 11.06 5.16 -1.40
C ARG A 99 12.38 4.57 -0.93
N THR A 100 13.00 5.17 0.09
CA THR A 100 14.26 4.69 0.68
C THR A 100 14.06 3.33 1.36
N GLY A 101 12.99 3.20 2.15
CA GLY A 101 12.67 1.94 2.81
C GLY A 101 12.40 0.81 1.84
N VAL A 102 11.58 1.02 0.80
CA VAL A 102 11.30 0.01 -0.23
C VAL A 102 12.59 -0.50 -0.90
N ALA A 103 13.55 0.39 -1.18
CA ALA A 103 14.83 0.00 -1.75
C ALA A 103 15.74 -0.78 -0.78
N ALA A 104 15.73 -0.43 0.51
CA ALA A 104 16.63 -1.01 1.52
C ALA A 104 16.11 -2.30 2.16
N LEU A 105 14.78 -2.42 2.32
CA LEU A 105 14.15 -3.49 3.09
C LEU A 105 14.42 -4.92 2.59
N PRO A 106 14.56 -5.21 1.29
CA PRO A 106 14.90 -6.57 0.84
C PRO A 106 16.20 -7.08 1.45
N ALA A 107 17.25 -6.26 1.48
CA ALA A 107 18.55 -6.62 2.03
C ALA A 107 18.49 -6.73 3.57
N LEU A 108 17.84 -5.77 4.24
CA LEU A 108 17.68 -5.78 5.69
C LEU A 108 16.87 -6.99 6.16
N ALA A 109 15.77 -7.32 5.46
CA ALA A 109 14.94 -8.46 5.78
C ALA A 109 15.64 -9.79 5.48
N ALA A 110 16.44 -9.89 4.42
CA ALA A 110 17.23 -11.08 4.12
C ALA A 110 18.29 -11.36 5.21
N ALA A 111 18.90 -10.31 5.76
CA ALA A 111 19.85 -10.44 6.87
C ALA A 111 19.17 -10.86 8.19
N ALA A 112 18.01 -10.27 8.49
CA ALA A 112 17.25 -10.57 9.71
C ALA A 112 16.49 -11.92 9.66
N LEU A 113 16.10 -12.37 8.46
CA LEU A 113 15.36 -13.61 8.22
C LEU A 113 16.11 -14.52 7.20
N PRO A 114 17.26 -15.11 7.57
CA PRO A 114 18.10 -15.86 6.64
C PRO A 114 17.33 -16.99 5.94
N GLY A 115 17.49 -17.06 4.61
CA GLY A 115 16.87 -18.10 3.78
C GLY A 115 15.36 -17.94 3.55
N ARG A 116 14.75 -16.83 4.02
CA ARG A 116 13.30 -16.58 3.86
C ARG A 116 12.95 -15.56 2.80
N VAL A 117 13.85 -14.64 2.49
CA VAL A 117 13.63 -13.55 1.52
C VAL A 117 14.41 -13.84 0.23
N ALA A 118 13.70 -13.85 -0.90
CA ALA A 118 14.31 -14.02 -2.22
C ALA A 118 15.00 -12.72 -2.67
N PRO A 119 16.13 -12.79 -3.40
CA PRO A 119 16.89 -11.62 -3.85
C PRO A 119 16.26 -10.99 -5.10
N VAL A 120 14.99 -10.59 -5.00
CA VAL A 120 14.21 -9.93 -6.06
C VAL A 120 13.51 -8.70 -5.48
N PRO A 121 13.09 -7.74 -6.32
CA PRO A 121 12.30 -6.60 -5.85
C PRO A 121 11.06 -7.03 -5.04
N PRO A 122 10.70 -6.30 -3.97
CA PRO A 122 9.56 -6.61 -3.13
C PRO A 122 8.23 -6.36 -3.85
N LEU A 123 7.18 -7.02 -3.38
CA LEU A 123 5.80 -6.66 -3.69
C LEU A 123 5.32 -5.63 -2.66
N LEU A 124 4.64 -4.58 -3.11
CA LEU A 124 4.04 -3.59 -2.22
C LEU A 124 2.56 -3.88 -2.03
N VAL A 125 2.11 -3.90 -0.77
CA VAL A 125 0.70 -3.90 -0.40
C VAL A 125 0.44 -2.60 0.37
N GLY A 126 -0.23 -1.65 -0.28
CA GLY A 126 -0.50 -0.34 0.30
C GLY A 126 -1.99 -0.13 0.53
N HIS A 127 -2.39 0.37 1.70
CA HIS A 127 -3.79 0.71 2.00
C HIS A 127 -4.00 2.23 2.04
N SER A 128 -5.04 2.73 1.38
CA SER A 128 -5.43 4.14 1.46
C SER A 128 -4.29 5.09 1.07
N ALA A 129 -3.86 5.96 1.98
CA ALA A 129 -2.65 6.78 1.86
C ALA A 129 -1.35 5.99 1.63
N GLY A 130 -1.27 4.75 2.12
CA GLY A 130 -0.19 3.81 1.82
C GLY A 130 -0.32 3.17 0.43
N GLY A 131 -1.55 3.05 -0.08
CA GLY A 131 -1.81 2.68 -1.48
C GLY A 131 -1.33 3.76 -2.45
N HIS A 132 -1.55 5.03 -2.09
CA HIS A 132 -0.90 6.18 -2.76
C HIS A 132 0.62 6.03 -2.78
N LEU A 133 1.24 5.80 -1.62
CA LEU A 133 2.69 5.72 -1.51
C LEU A 133 3.28 4.53 -2.30
N ALA A 134 2.57 3.40 -2.35
CA ALA A 134 2.97 2.24 -3.15
C ALA A 134 2.93 2.55 -4.66
N LEU A 135 1.88 3.24 -5.14
CA LEU A 135 1.80 3.69 -6.53
C LEU A 135 2.86 4.75 -6.86
N TYR A 136 3.09 5.70 -5.95
CA TYR A 136 4.16 6.70 -6.09
C TYR A 136 5.54 6.04 -6.27
N VAL A 137 5.90 5.08 -5.41
CA VAL A 137 7.20 4.39 -5.54
C VAL A 137 7.28 3.61 -6.85
N ALA A 138 6.21 2.93 -7.26
CA ALA A 138 6.18 2.23 -8.54
C ALA A 138 6.31 3.17 -9.76
N GLY A 139 5.74 4.38 -9.70
CA GLY A 139 5.90 5.40 -10.73
C GLY A 139 7.29 6.04 -10.77
N ARG A 140 7.96 6.17 -9.61
CA ARG A 140 9.25 6.88 -9.47
C ARG A 140 10.49 6.01 -9.48
N ALA A 141 10.37 4.76 -9.06
CA ALA A 141 11.47 3.80 -8.97
C ALA A 141 10.96 2.39 -9.35
N PRO A 142 10.42 2.20 -10.56
CA PRO A 142 9.79 0.93 -10.98
C PRO A 142 10.75 -0.27 -10.88
N GLU A 143 12.05 -0.07 -11.02
CA GLU A 143 13.08 -1.09 -10.88
C GLU A 143 13.22 -1.64 -9.45
N THR A 144 12.72 -0.90 -8.45
CA THR A 144 12.74 -1.30 -7.04
C THR A 144 11.48 -2.04 -6.61
N VAL A 145 10.51 -2.25 -7.51
CA VAL A 145 9.20 -2.83 -7.17
C VAL A 145 8.85 -4.00 -8.08
N GLY A 146 8.58 -5.16 -7.50
CA GLY A 146 8.17 -6.37 -8.23
C GLY A 146 6.69 -6.42 -8.60
N GLY A 147 5.85 -5.64 -7.92
CA GLY A 147 4.41 -5.54 -8.16
C GLY A 147 3.71 -4.74 -7.07
N VAL A 148 2.53 -4.20 -7.37
CA VAL A 148 1.73 -3.40 -6.43
C VAL A 148 0.33 -3.98 -6.28
N LEU A 149 -0.09 -4.20 -5.04
CA LEU A 149 -1.48 -4.36 -4.65
C LEU A 149 -1.91 -3.11 -3.88
N ALA A 150 -2.65 -2.23 -4.55
CA ALA A 150 -3.15 -0.99 -3.98
C ALA A 150 -4.59 -1.18 -3.47
N LEU A 151 -4.78 -1.11 -2.16
CA LEU A 151 -6.07 -1.30 -1.48
C LEU A 151 -6.70 0.06 -1.17
N ALA A 152 -7.80 0.40 -1.83
CA ALA A 152 -8.49 1.68 -1.75
C ALA A 152 -7.56 2.91 -1.81
N PRO A 153 -6.66 3.02 -2.81
CA PRO A 153 -5.61 4.04 -2.82
C PRO A 153 -6.16 5.46 -3.04
N VAL A 154 -5.50 6.45 -2.43
CA VAL A 154 -5.63 7.87 -2.82
C VAL A 154 -4.81 8.12 -4.10
N ALA A 155 -5.29 7.61 -5.24
CA ALA A 155 -4.52 7.54 -6.49
C ALA A 155 -4.51 8.84 -7.33
N ASP A 156 -5.24 9.86 -6.91
CA ASP A 156 -5.29 11.19 -7.53
C ASP A 156 -5.30 12.22 -6.39
N LEU A 157 -4.15 12.86 -6.15
CA LEU A 157 -3.99 13.83 -5.07
C LEU A 157 -4.72 15.14 -5.39
N ALA A 158 -4.76 15.56 -6.65
CA ALA A 158 -5.47 16.76 -7.07
C ALA A 158 -6.99 16.63 -6.82
N GLU A 159 -7.58 15.49 -7.18
CA GLU A 159 -8.98 15.18 -6.92
C GLU A 159 -9.25 14.99 -5.42
N ALA A 160 -8.37 14.30 -4.69
CA ALA A 160 -8.48 14.14 -3.25
C ALA A 160 -8.42 15.50 -2.51
N TYR A 161 -7.60 16.44 -2.99
CA TYR A 161 -7.57 17.82 -2.49
C TYR A 161 -8.88 18.56 -2.83
N ARG A 162 -9.39 18.44 -4.06
CA ARG A 162 -10.64 19.09 -4.49
C ARG A 162 -11.84 18.61 -3.67
N LEU A 163 -11.85 17.34 -3.29
CA LEU A 163 -12.87 16.71 -2.45
C LEU A 163 -12.66 16.97 -0.94
N ASP A 164 -11.57 17.62 -0.57
CA ASP A 164 -11.16 17.88 0.82
C ASP A 164 -11.17 16.61 1.70
N LEU A 165 -10.60 15.51 1.18
CA LEU A 165 -10.57 14.25 1.91
C LEU A 165 -9.80 14.42 3.24
N ASP A 166 -10.44 13.98 4.33
CA ASP A 166 -9.93 14.04 5.70
C ASP A 166 -9.46 15.45 6.13
N ALA A 167 -10.22 16.48 5.73
CA ALA A 167 -10.02 17.87 6.15
C ALA A 167 -8.59 18.38 5.92
N GLY A 168 -8.23 18.54 4.64
CA GLY A 168 -6.96 19.12 4.21
C GLY A 168 -5.76 18.18 4.27
N ALA A 169 -5.96 16.86 4.30
CA ALA A 169 -4.85 15.90 4.39
C ALA A 169 -3.83 16.04 3.25
N VAL A 170 -4.28 16.24 2.02
CA VAL A 170 -3.39 16.42 0.87
C VAL A 170 -2.60 17.72 0.98
N ALA A 171 -3.23 18.81 1.42
CA ALA A 171 -2.55 20.08 1.64
C ALA A 171 -1.50 19.99 2.75
N ALA A 172 -1.79 19.22 3.81
CA ALA A 172 -0.84 18.95 4.87
C ALA A 172 0.35 18.10 4.36
N LEU A 173 0.10 17.13 3.48
CA LEU A 173 1.15 16.33 2.85
C LEU A 173 2.04 17.18 1.94
N LEU A 174 1.46 17.93 1.01
CA LEU A 174 2.22 18.60 -0.05
C LEU A 174 2.57 20.06 0.28
N GLY A 175 2.03 20.62 1.36
CA GLY A 175 2.26 22.01 1.77
C GLY A 175 1.50 23.05 0.95
N GLY A 176 0.41 22.66 0.29
CA GLY A 176 -0.44 23.54 -0.54
C GLY A 176 -1.36 22.77 -1.48
N GLY A 177 -2.26 23.48 -2.18
CA GLY A 177 -3.09 22.90 -3.23
C GLY A 177 -2.37 22.82 -4.59
N PRO A 178 -3.00 22.22 -5.62
CA PRO A 178 -2.38 22.05 -6.95
C PRO A 178 -1.97 23.35 -7.62
N ALA A 179 -2.68 24.46 -7.34
CA ALA A 179 -2.33 25.77 -7.86
C ALA A 179 -1.15 26.43 -7.11
N ASP A 180 -0.95 26.08 -5.84
CA ASP A 180 0.09 26.67 -4.99
C ASP A 180 1.44 25.96 -5.18
N VAL A 181 1.41 24.63 -5.33
CA VAL A 181 2.59 23.77 -5.40
C VAL A 181 2.53 22.78 -6.57
N PRO A 182 2.34 23.24 -7.82
CA PRO A 182 2.11 22.36 -8.98
C PRO A 182 3.23 21.32 -9.19
N ASP A 183 4.49 21.72 -8.99
CA ASP A 183 5.64 20.81 -9.14
C ASP A 183 5.60 19.64 -8.14
N ARG A 184 5.04 19.85 -6.94
CA ARG A 184 4.92 18.79 -5.93
C ARG A 184 3.83 17.78 -6.30
N TYR A 185 2.73 18.24 -6.90
CA TYR A 185 1.70 17.35 -7.44
C TYR A 185 2.23 16.58 -8.65
N ALA A 186 2.94 17.23 -9.58
CA ALA A 186 3.60 16.54 -10.69
C ALA A 186 4.62 15.49 -10.19
N GLU A 187 5.25 15.73 -9.04
CA GLU A 187 6.18 14.78 -8.45
C GLU A 187 5.48 13.59 -7.76
N ALA A 188 4.50 13.89 -6.91
CA ALA A 188 3.93 12.96 -5.94
C ALA A 188 2.69 12.22 -6.42
N ASP A 189 1.88 12.84 -7.28
CA ASP A 189 0.55 12.36 -7.61
C ASP A 189 0.60 11.17 -8.58
N PRO A 190 0.12 9.97 -8.21
CA PRO A 190 0.13 8.82 -9.10
C PRO A 190 -0.61 9.05 -10.42
N SER A 191 -1.58 9.97 -10.47
CA SER A 191 -2.28 10.35 -11.71
C SER A 191 -1.37 11.09 -12.70
N ALA A 192 -0.30 11.74 -12.23
CA ALA A 192 0.72 12.38 -13.05
C ALA A 192 1.83 11.41 -13.49
N LEU A 193 1.86 10.19 -12.93
CA LEU A 193 2.91 9.18 -13.15
C LEU A 193 2.47 8.04 -14.09
N VAL A 194 1.24 8.10 -14.62
CA VAL A 194 0.75 7.10 -15.57
C VAL A 194 1.46 7.22 -16.94
N PRO A 195 1.70 6.10 -17.65
CA PRO A 195 1.40 4.73 -17.24
C PRO A 195 2.45 4.20 -16.24
N ILE A 196 2.02 3.48 -15.21
CA ILE A 196 2.94 2.76 -14.32
C ILE A 196 3.29 1.42 -14.96
N ARG A 197 4.59 1.18 -15.19
CA ARG A 197 5.08 -0.06 -15.82
C ARG A 197 5.06 -1.27 -14.90
N THR A 198 5.10 -1.05 -13.59
CA THR A 198 5.04 -2.10 -12.60
C THR A 198 3.65 -2.74 -12.60
N ARG A 199 3.59 -4.08 -12.61
CA ARG A 199 2.33 -4.84 -12.52
C ARG A 199 1.53 -4.38 -11.30
N THR A 200 0.34 -3.84 -11.55
CA THR A 200 -0.47 -3.18 -10.51
C THR A 200 -1.89 -3.73 -10.50
N VAL A 201 -2.36 -4.14 -9.32
CA VAL A 201 -3.76 -4.48 -9.04
C VAL A 201 -4.30 -3.48 -8.03
N VAL A 202 -5.36 -2.77 -8.40
CA VAL A 202 -6.12 -1.90 -7.52
C VAL A 202 -7.35 -2.67 -7.04
N MET A 203 -7.59 -2.68 -5.72
CA MET A 203 -8.83 -3.21 -5.14
C MET A 203 -9.56 -2.11 -4.40
N HIS A 204 -10.87 -1.99 -4.58
CA HIS A 204 -11.66 -0.94 -3.93
C HIS A 204 -13.04 -1.45 -3.49
N GLY A 205 -13.45 -1.13 -2.26
CA GLY A 205 -14.78 -1.45 -1.75
C GLY A 205 -15.83 -0.43 -2.21
N LEU A 206 -17.00 -0.88 -2.66
CA LEU A 206 -18.04 0.06 -3.12
C LEU A 206 -18.83 0.72 -1.98
N LEU A 207 -18.65 0.27 -0.75
CA LEU A 207 -19.19 0.91 0.46
C LEU A 207 -18.17 1.83 1.15
N ASP A 208 -17.03 2.10 0.50
CA ASP A 208 -16.01 3.01 0.99
C ASP A 208 -16.57 4.44 1.12
N ARG A 209 -16.42 5.02 2.31
CA ARG A 209 -16.84 6.39 2.64
C ARG A 209 -15.67 7.33 2.92
N GLN A 210 -14.44 6.81 2.89
CA GLN A 210 -13.21 7.58 3.14
C GLN A 210 -12.58 8.02 1.83
N VAL A 211 -12.47 7.10 0.88
CA VAL A 211 -11.91 7.36 -0.45
C VAL A 211 -12.96 6.93 -1.47
N PRO A 212 -13.48 7.83 -2.32
CA PRO A 212 -14.43 7.41 -3.34
C PRO A 212 -13.79 6.46 -4.36
N ALA A 213 -14.44 5.33 -4.64
CA ALA A 213 -14.00 4.36 -5.67
C ALA A 213 -13.82 4.99 -7.07
N ALA A 214 -14.50 6.12 -7.33
CA ALA A 214 -14.32 6.92 -8.54
C ALA A 214 -12.86 7.36 -8.77
N ILE A 215 -12.08 7.62 -7.71
CA ILE A 215 -10.65 7.95 -7.79
C ILE A 215 -9.87 6.78 -8.40
N SER A 216 -10.10 5.56 -7.89
CA SER A 216 -9.45 4.36 -8.44
C SER A 216 -9.90 4.04 -9.87
N ARG A 217 -11.19 4.20 -10.19
CA ARG A 217 -11.70 4.02 -11.56
C ARG A 217 -11.04 5.00 -12.53
N ALA A 218 -10.99 6.28 -12.19
CA ALA A 218 -10.38 7.31 -13.02
C ALA A 218 -8.89 7.05 -13.23
N TRP A 219 -8.16 6.71 -12.17
CA TRP A 219 -6.74 6.40 -12.24
C TRP A 219 -6.45 5.17 -13.13
N VAL A 220 -7.17 4.06 -12.94
CA VAL A 220 -6.99 2.85 -13.78
C VAL A 220 -7.35 3.11 -15.25
N ALA A 221 -8.40 3.91 -15.49
CA ALA A 221 -8.76 4.31 -16.86
C ALA A 221 -7.65 5.17 -17.50
N ALA A 222 -7.06 6.10 -16.76
CA ALA A 222 -5.96 6.94 -17.23
C ALA A 222 -4.69 6.11 -17.50
N ASP A 223 -4.33 5.19 -16.61
CA ASP A 223 -3.21 4.26 -16.78
C ASP A 223 -3.36 3.46 -18.08
N ARG A 224 -4.52 2.81 -18.27
CA ARG A 224 -4.82 2.04 -19.49
C ARG A 224 -4.84 2.88 -20.75
N ALA A 225 -5.40 4.10 -20.69
CA ALA A 225 -5.41 5.03 -21.82
C ALA A 225 -4.00 5.47 -22.23
N ALA A 226 -3.07 5.52 -21.26
CA ALA A 226 -1.65 5.81 -21.49
C ALA A 226 -0.82 4.56 -21.87
N GLY A 227 -1.44 3.38 -21.98
CA GLY A 227 -0.80 2.12 -22.36
C GLY A 227 -0.31 1.25 -21.20
N GLY A 228 -0.71 1.57 -19.96
CA GLY A 228 -0.47 0.74 -18.78
C GLY A 228 -1.43 -0.46 -18.69
N GLU A 229 -1.16 -1.35 -17.74
CA GLU A 229 -1.87 -2.62 -17.56
C GLU A 229 -2.54 -2.75 -16.18
N ALA A 230 -2.76 -1.64 -15.47
CA ALA A 230 -3.38 -1.71 -14.15
C ALA A 230 -4.74 -2.42 -14.20
N ALA A 231 -4.96 -3.32 -13.24
CA ALA A 231 -6.24 -3.99 -13.04
C ALA A 231 -7.06 -3.33 -11.92
N LEU A 232 -8.39 -3.32 -12.04
CA LEU A 232 -9.30 -2.86 -10.99
C LEU A 232 -10.21 -4.00 -10.56
N VAL A 233 -10.26 -4.28 -9.26
CA VAL A 233 -11.22 -5.19 -8.62
C VAL A 233 -12.10 -4.39 -7.68
N GLU A 234 -13.39 -4.35 -7.98
CA GLU A 234 -14.37 -3.68 -7.11
C GLU A 234 -15.13 -4.71 -6.28
N LEU A 235 -15.26 -4.45 -4.99
CA LEU A 235 -15.93 -5.33 -4.03
C LEU A 235 -17.25 -4.71 -3.58
N PRO A 236 -18.42 -5.17 -4.05
CA PRO A 236 -19.70 -4.50 -3.84
C PRO A 236 -20.10 -4.31 -2.37
N GLU A 237 -19.75 -5.26 -1.52
CA GLU A 237 -20.16 -5.29 -0.11
C GLU A 237 -19.02 -4.92 0.87
N CYS A 238 -17.91 -4.39 0.35
CA CYS A 238 -16.74 -4.04 1.14
C CYS A 238 -16.69 -2.53 1.41
N GLU A 239 -16.42 -2.15 2.66
CA GLU A 239 -16.08 -0.77 3.04
C GLU A 239 -14.54 -0.58 3.06
N HIS A 240 -14.07 0.58 3.54
CA HIS A 240 -12.67 1.00 3.46
C HIS A 240 -11.67 0.07 4.16
N PHE A 241 -12.04 -0.50 5.32
CA PHE A 241 -11.13 -1.27 6.19
C PHE A 241 -11.23 -2.79 5.99
N GLY A 242 -12.29 -3.28 5.36
CA GLY A 242 -12.49 -4.69 5.06
C GLY A 242 -11.36 -5.25 4.20
N LEU A 243 -10.72 -4.43 3.38
CA LEU A 243 -9.56 -4.80 2.57
C LEU A 243 -8.31 -5.15 3.40
N ILE A 244 -8.18 -4.66 4.63
CA ILE A 244 -7.04 -4.92 5.52
C ILE A 244 -7.40 -5.82 6.71
N ALA A 245 -8.67 -6.20 6.85
CA ALA A 245 -9.16 -7.05 7.93
C ALA A 245 -9.11 -8.55 7.53
N PRO A 246 -8.26 -9.38 8.16
CA PRO A 246 -8.12 -10.79 7.76
C PRO A 246 -9.35 -11.68 7.98
N ASP A 247 -10.30 -11.23 8.80
CA ASP A 247 -11.59 -11.87 9.08
C ASP A 247 -12.73 -11.36 8.20
N SER A 248 -12.47 -10.42 7.29
CA SER A 248 -13.48 -9.88 6.40
C SER A 248 -13.82 -10.84 5.24
N ALA A 249 -15.00 -10.62 4.64
CA ALA A 249 -15.39 -11.30 3.41
C ALA A 249 -14.56 -10.89 2.18
N ALA A 250 -13.75 -9.84 2.28
CA ALA A 250 -12.86 -9.38 1.21
C ALA A 250 -11.47 -10.07 1.25
N TRP A 251 -11.07 -10.60 2.40
CA TRP A 251 -9.72 -11.13 2.62
C TRP A 251 -9.31 -12.21 1.60
N PRO A 252 -10.16 -13.20 1.23
CA PRO A 252 -9.80 -14.18 0.21
C PRO A 252 -9.44 -13.56 -1.15
N GLN A 253 -10.15 -12.50 -1.55
CA GLN A 253 -9.91 -11.75 -2.79
C GLN A 253 -8.58 -10.97 -2.70
N VAL A 254 -8.26 -10.38 -1.54
CA VAL A 254 -6.98 -9.69 -1.30
C VAL A 254 -5.81 -10.66 -1.43
N VAL A 255 -5.91 -11.85 -0.82
CA VAL A 255 -4.89 -12.91 -0.93
C VAL A 255 -4.78 -13.44 -2.36
N GLY A 256 -5.90 -13.55 -3.08
CA GLY A 256 -5.93 -13.91 -4.50
C GLY A 256 -5.21 -12.88 -5.38
N ALA A 257 -5.49 -11.59 -5.17
CA ALA A 257 -4.85 -10.49 -5.88
C ALA A 257 -3.33 -10.45 -5.62
N LEU A 258 -2.89 -10.60 -4.37
CA LEU A 258 -1.45 -10.68 -4.06
C LEU A 258 -0.76 -11.88 -4.75
N ARG A 259 -1.42 -13.04 -4.79
CA ARG A 259 -0.91 -14.20 -5.54
C ARG A 259 -0.79 -13.92 -7.03
N SER A 260 -1.72 -13.17 -7.62
CA SER A 260 -1.68 -12.81 -9.04
C SER A 260 -0.47 -11.94 -9.44
N LEU A 261 0.19 -11.30 -8.47
CA LEU A 261 1.42 -10.53 -8.71
C LEU A 261 2.67 -11.41 -8.82
N HIS A 262 2.62 -12.65 -8.30
CA HIS A 262 3.76 -13.58 -8.34
C HIS A 262 3.82 -14.40 -9.63
N ASN A 263 2.69 -14.54 -10.31
CA ASN A 263 2.57 -15.33 -11.52
C ASN A 263 2.47 -14.36 -12.70
N ASP A 264 3.38 -14.46 -13.67
CA ASP A 264 3.30 -13.75 -14.97
C ASP A 264 2.11 -14.23 -15.83
N HIS A 265 0.91 -14.34 -15.25
CA HIS A 265 -0.31 -14.76 -15.92
C HIS A 265 -1.28 -13.57 -16.09
N PRO A 266 -1.81 -13.32 -17.30
CA PRO A 266 -2.90 -12.39 -17.50
C PRO A 266 -4.20 -13.06 -17.04
N GLY A 267 -4.90 -12.50 -16.06
CA GLY A 267 -6.20 -13.04 -15.67
C GLY A 267 -6.66 -12.72 -14.26
N ILE A 268 -7.05 -11.47 -14.01
CA ILE A 268 -8.10 -11.17 -13.02
C ILE A 268 -9.43 -10.83 -13.72
N ASP A 269 -9.44 -10.60 -15.04
CA ASP A 269 -10.65 -10.22 -15.79
C ASP A 269 -11.58 -11.40 -16.18
N ALA A 270 -11.53 -12.55 -15.49
CA ALA A 270 -12.50 -13.62 -15.75
C ALA A 270 -13.01 -14.28 -14.46
N ALA A 271 -14.33 -14.19 -14.28
CA ALA A 271 -15.19 -14.89 -13.33
C ALA A 271 -15.36 -14.27 -11.92
N LEU A 272 -16.21 -13.25 -11.84
CA LEU A 272 -17.24 -13.24 -10.80
C LEU A 272 -18.29 -14.29 -11.19
N PRO A 273 -18.66 -15.26 -10.34
CA PRO A 273 -19.85 -16.04 -10.57
C PRO A 273 -21.07 -15.11 -10.39
N THR A 274 -21.75 -14.82 -11.49
CA THR A 274 -23.17 -14.45 -11.44
C THR A 274 -23.91 -15.56 -10.71
N ARG A 275 -24.78 -15.17 -9.77
CA ARG A 275 -25.76 -16.07 -9.14
C ARG A 275 -26.56 -16.83 -10.19
#